data_AF-A0A565CHK6-F1
#
_entry.id   AF-A0A565CHK6-F1
#
_cell.length_a   1.000
_cell.length_b   1.000
_cell.length_c   1.000
_cell.angle_alpha   90.00
_cell.angle_beta   90.00
_cell.angle_gamma   90.00
#
_symmetry.space_group_name_H-M   'P 1'
#
loop_
_entity.id
_entity.type
_entity.pdbx_description
1 polymer ?
#
loop_
_entity_poly.entity_id
_entity_poly.type
_entity_poly.pdbx_seq_one_letter_code
_entity_poly.pdbx_strand_id
1 'polypeptide(L)'
;MHVSGFHGYVEDVIREFYAHLPSFKTHESEVKVFVRGYEYTFSAVVVNRFLKLKPLDDSEVRAEIEGDQVNKNELAQFLADDPAMTCTKLGTPAMLPRIASLYIVCGHNWMPTSNMTPMNQKRTRSMYKLAKAIRTDFGEDVFNQVLEVGRNAGTFNLMFPSLIYGIMTTQHIVELRDGEACNGDTTYTRNNKSGLRYLQKKEGLWAYGSTVAHLIHSLL
;
A
#
# COMPACT_ATOMS: atom_id res chain seq x y z
N MET A 1 13.49 -13.54 -4.79
CA MET A 1 13.35 -12.35 -5.65
C MET A 1 13.97 -11.18 -4.93
N HIS A 2 15.11 -10.66 -5.40
CA HIS A 2 15.76 -9.50 -4.77
C HIS A 2 15.34 -8.24 -5.52
N VAL A 3 14.49 -7.43 -4.90
CA VAL A 3 14.16 -6.10 -5.43
C VAL A 3 15.26 -5.14 -5.00
N SER A 4 15.93 -4.53 -5.96
CA SER A 4 17.04 -3.59 -5.79
C SER A 4 16.61 -2.23 -6.34
N GLY A 5 17.11 -1.12 -5.78
CA GLY A 5 16.79 0.24 -6.24
C GLY A 5 15.83 1.00 -5.32
N PHE A 6 15.36 0.39 -4.24
CA PHE A 6 14.77 1.12 -3.13
C PHE A 6 15.89 1.77 -2.32
N HIS A 7 16.18 3.02 -2.65
CA HIS A 7 17.08 3.87 -1.89
C HIS A 7 16.27 4.92 -1.13
N GLY A 8 16.98 5.78 -0.41
CA GLY A 8 16.38 7.01 0.08
C GLY A 8 15.78 7.84 -1.06
N TYR A 9 14.86 8.73 -0.73
CA TYR A 9 14.20 9.62 -1.68
C TYR A 9 14.41 11.07 -1.26
N VAL A 10 14.38 12.00 -2.21
CA VAL A 10 14.39 13.44 -1.92
C VAL A 10 12.95 13.90 -1.81
N GLU A 11 12.55 14.39 -0.64
CA GLU A 11 11.15 14.74 -0.37
C GLU A 11 10.61 15.79 -1.33
N ASP A 12 11.39 16.84 -1.61
CA ASP A 12 10.98 17.92 -2.51
C ASP A 12 10.78 17.45 -3.95
N VAL A 13 11.59 16.50 -4.42
CA VAL A 13 11.42 15.88 -5.75
C VAL A 13 10.10 15.10 -5.81
N ILE A 14 9.77 14.36 -4.75
CA ILE A 14 8.51 13.60 -4.70
C ILE A 14 7.31 14.54 -4.57
N ARG A 15 7.43 15.62 -3.80
CA ARG A 15 6.38 16.66 -3.73
C ARG A 15 6.17 17.31 -5.10
N GLU A 16 7.24 17.63 -5.83
CA GLU A 16 7.17 18.16 -7.19
C GLU A 16 6.51 17.17 -8.15
N PHE A 17 6.84 15.88 -8.07
CA PHE A 17 6.18 14.83 -8.84
C PHE A 17 4.66 14.84 -8.59
N TYR A 18 4.22 14.82 -7.33
CA TYR A 18 2.79 14.83 -7.00
C TYR A 18 2.09 16.12 -7.43
N ALA A 19 2.77 17.27 -7.35
CA ALA A 19 2.22 18.56 -7.77
C ALA A 19 1.97 18.64 -9.29
N HIS A 20 2.73 17.87 -10.08
CA HIS A 20 2.60 17.81 -11.55
C HIS A 20 1.79 16.61 -12.05
N LEU A 21 1.18 15.83 -11.16
CA LEU A 21 0.22 14.80 -11.58
C LEU A 21 -1.05 15.44 -12.17
N PRO A 22 -1.74 14.78 -13.11
CA PRO A 22 -3.01 15.25 -13.61
C PRO A 22 -4.03 15.46 -12.49
N SER A 23 -4.62 16.65 -12.43
CA SER A 23 -5.64 17.00 -11.44
C SER A 23 -7.03 16.45 -11.80
N PHE A 24 -7.23 15.98 -13.03
CA PHE A 24 -8.46 15.38 -13.52
C PHE A 24 -8.34 13.86 -13.66
N LYS A 25 -9.49 13.16 -13.67
CA LYS A 25 -9.50 11.73 -13.99
C LYS A 25 -9.04 11.55 -15.44
N THR A 26 -7.92 10.87 -15.61
CA THR A 26 -7.47 10.39 -16.92
C THR A 26 -7.92 8.95 -17.12
N HIS A 27 -8.28 8.61 -18.36
CA HIS A 27 -8.49 7.23 -18.81
C HIS A 27 -7.22 6.64 -19.44
N GLU A 28 -6.13 7.41 -19.45
CA GLU A 28 -4.85 6.97 -19.97
C GLU A 28 -4.23 5.95 -19.02
N SER A 29 -3.61 4.93 -19.60
CA SER A 29 -2.86 3.89 -18.88
C SER A 29 -1.48 4.38 -18.40
N GLU A 30 -1.13 5.63 -18.72
CA GLU A 30 0.16 6.25 -18.49
C GLU A 30 -0.03 7.76 -18.29
N VAL A 31 0.83 8.38 -17.48
CA VAL A 31 0.91 9.84 -17.34
C VAL A 31 2.33 10.32 -17.54
N LYS A 32 2.47 11.54 -18.10
CA LYS A 32 3.72 12.27 -18.18
C LYS A 32 3.78 13.29 -17.06
N VAL A 33 4.89 13.31 -16.31
CA VAL A 33 5.07 14.19 -15.14
C VAL A 33 6.37 14.95 -15.31
N PHE A 34 6.29 16.28 -15.31
CA PHE A 34 7.48 17.13 -15.46
C PHE A 34 8.09 17.42 -14.10
N VAL A 35 9.36 17.04 -13.91
CA VAL A 35 10.09 17.26 -12.66
C VAL A 35 11.53 17.65 -12.99
N ARG A 36 12.03 18.74 -12.39
CA ARG A 36 13.43 19.19 -12.57
C ARG A 36 13.90 19.31 -14.02
N GLY A 37 13.02 19.77 -14.92
CA GLY A 37 13.40 19.96 -16.33
C GLY A 37 13.24 18.72 -17.21
N TYR A 38 12.86 17.58 -16.64
CA TYR A 38 12.69 16.32 -17.36
C TYR A 38 11.24 15.84 -17.33
N GLU A 39 10.79 15.20 -18.42
CA GLU A 39 9.49 14.55 -18.50
C GLU A 39 9.64 13.07 -18.13
N TYR A 40 8.99 12.66 -17.03
CA TYR A 40 8.98 11.28 -16.56
C TYR A 40 7.70 10.58 -16.98
N THR A 41 7.85 9.31 -17.35
CA THR A 41 6.74 8.43 -17.66
C THR A 41 6.36 7.62 -16.44
N PHE A 42 5.08 7.64 -16.06
CA PHE A 42 4.55 6.84 -14.95
C PHE A 42 3.32 6.05 -15.39
N SER A 43 3.37 4.72 -15.24
CA SER A 43 2.30 3.79 -15.61
C SER A 43 2.39 2.50 -14.81
N ALA A 44 1.31 1.72 -14.80
CA ALA A 44 1.29 0.37 -14.20
C ALA A 44 2.42 -0.51 -14.75
N VAL A 45 2.66 -0.45 -16.07
CA VAL A 45 3.71 -1.20 -16.75
C VAL A 45 5.10 -0.79 -16.26
N VAL A 46 5.35 0.51 -16.10
CA VAL A 46 6.63 1.02 -15.56
C VAL A 46 6.84 0.55 -14.11
N VAL A 47 5.80 0.58 -13.28
CA VAL A 47 5.85 0.08 -11.89
C VAL A 47 6.17 -1.41 -11.86
N ASN A 48 5.42 -2.23 -12.61
CA ASN A 48 5.65 -3.68 -12.67
C ASN A 48 7.05 -4.02 -13.15
N ARG A 49 7.54 -3.32 -14.19
CA ARG A 49 8.90 -3.48 -14.70
C ARG A 49 9.95 -3.15 -13.64
N PHE A 50 9.80 -2.04 -12.93
CA PHE A 50 10.72 -1.64 -11.87
C PHE A 50 10.77 -2.68 -10.73
N LEU A 51 9.60 -3.18 -10.32
CA LEU A 51 9.46 -4.21 -9.30
C LEU A 51 9.81 -5.63 -9.80
N LYS A 52 10.11 -5.78 -11.10
CA LYS A 52 10.38 -7.06 -11.77
C LYS A 52 9.20 -8.04 -11.66
N LEU A 53 7.98 -7.52 -11.56
CA LEU A 53 6.75 -8.32 -11.52
C LEU A 53 6.43 -8.82 -12.93
N LYS A 54 6.11 -10.11 -13.03
CA LYS A 54 5.64 -10.70 -14.28
C LYS A 54 4.19 -10.28 -14.52
N PRO A 55 3.78 -10.04 -15.79
CA PRO A 55 2.37 -9.92 -16.13
C PRO A 55 1.56 -11.11 -15.61
N LEU A 56 0.28 -10.89 -15.36
CA LEU A 56 -0.65 -11.96 -15.05
C LEU A 56 -0.89 -12.80 -16.30
N ASP A 57 -1.03 -14.12 -16.13
CA ASP A 57 -1.56 -14.98 -17.19
C ASP A 57 -3.10 -14.95 -17.21
N ASP A 58 -3.72 -15.52 -18.26
CA ASP A 58 -5.17 -15.51 -18.44
C ASP A 58 -5.95 -16.19 -17.31
N SER A 59 -5.33 -17.15 -16.60
CA SER A 59 -5.95 -17.78 -15.42
C SER A 59 -5.89 -16.88 -14.20
N GLU A 60 -4.76 -16.19 -14.01
CA GLU A 60 -4.56 -15.24 -12.93
C GLU A 60 -5.44 -13.99 -13.10
N VAL A 61 -5.58 -13.46 -14.32
CA VAL A 61 -6.50 -12.36 -14.64
C VAL A 61 -7.94 -12.75 -14.29
N ARG A 62 -8.38 -13.96 -14.66
CA ARG A 62 -9.72 -14.45 -14.31
C ARG A 62 -9.90 -14.56 -12.79
N ALA A 63 -8.94 -15.13 -12.09
CA ALA A 63 -8.98 -15.26 -10.63
C ALA A 63 -9.03 -13.89 -9.93
N GLU A 64 -8.32 -12.89 -10.46
CA GLU A 64 -8.39 -11.52 -9.95
C GLU A 64 -9.80 -10.93 -10.14
N ILE A 65 -10.37 -11.03 -11.35
CA ILE A 65 -11.71 -10.54 -11.66
C ILE A 65 -12.76 -11.22 -10.77
N GLU A 66 -12.67 -12.54 -10.59
CA GLU A 66 -13.54 -13.30 -9.70
C GLU A 66 -13.39 -12.83 -8.24
N GLY A 67 -12.16 -12.62 -7.79
CA GLY A 67 -11.84 -12.06 -6.47
C GLY A 67 -12.47 -10.70 -6.21
N ASP A 68 -12.58 -9.86 -7.25
CA ASP A 68 -13.22 -8.54 -7.14
C ASP A 68 -14.75 -8.61 -7.14
N GLN A 69 -15.33 -9.70 -7.68
CA GLN A 69 -16.78 -9.94 -7.70
C GLN A 69 -17.31 -10.59 -6.41
N VAL A 70 -16.43 -11.10 -5.54
CA VAL A 70 -16.84 -11.68 -4.24
C VAL A 70 -17.72 -10.69 -3.48
N ASN A 71 -18.87 -11.19 -3.04
CA ASN A 71 -19.87 -10.35 -2.39
C ASN A 71 -19.41 -9.93 -0.98
N LYS A 72 -19.94 -8.82 -0.49
CA LYS A 72 -19.49 -8.20 0.77
C LYS A 72 -19.64 -9.10 2.00
N ASN A 73 -20.68 -9.92 2.06
CA ASN A 73 -20.90 -10.80 3.22
C ASN A 73 -19.94 -11.98 3.18
N GLU A 74 -19.70 -12.55 2.00
CA GLU A 74 -18.70 -13.61 1.82
C GLU A 74 -17.29 -13.13 2.18
N LEU A 75 -16.92 -11.91 1.78
CA LEU A 75 -15.68 -11.28 2.25
C LEU A 75 -15.65 -11.20 3.78
N ALA A 76 -16.74 -10.77 4.41
CA ALA A 76 -16.81 -10.62 5.86
C ALA A 76 -16.69 -11.96 6.60
N GLN A 77 -17.38 -12.99 6.11
CA GLN A 77 -17.31 -14.35 6.63
C GLN A 77 -15.89 -14.91 6.52
N PHE A 78 -15.25 -14.73 5.37
CA PHE A 78 -13.89 -15.20 5.14
C PHE A 78 -12.86 -14.51 6.05
N LEU A 79 -12.94 -13.18 6.20
CA LEU A 79 -11.95 -12.42 6.98
C LEU A 79 -12.11 -12.61 8.50
N ALA A 80 -13.32 -12.93 8.96
CA ALA A 80 -13.62 -13.24 10.36
C ALA A 80 -13.49 -14.73 10.70
N ASP A 81 -13.50 -15.60 9.69
CA ASP A 81 -13.67 -17.06 9.85
C ASP A 81 -14.96 -17.41 10.60
N ASP A 82 -16.05 -16.70 10.26
CA ASP A 82 -17.36 -16.84 10.91
C ASP A 82 -18.49 -16.81 9.85
N PRO A 83 -19.20 -17.93 9.63
CA PRO A 83 -20.31 -18.02 8.68
C PRO A 83 -21.48 -17.05 8.97
N ALA A 84 -21.66 -16.62 10.22
CA ALA A 84 -22.73 -15.68 10.61
C ALA A 84 -22.31 -14.21 10.45
N MET A 85 -21.05 -13.94 10.09
CA MET A 85 -20.54 -12.58 9.95
C MET A 85 -21.21 -11.85 8.78
N THR A 86 -21.52 -10.58 9.00
CA THR A 86 -22.05 -9.69 7.97
C THR A 86 -21.12 -8.51 7.74
N CYS A 87 -21.12 -7.97 6.52
CA CYS A 87 -20.29 -6.82 6.19
C CYS A 87 -20.55 -5.58 7.06
N THR A 88 -21.75 -5.45 7.61
CA THR A 88 -22.14 -4.36 8.53
C THR A 88 -21.56 -4.55 9.94
N LYS A 89 -21.25 -5.77 10.34
CA LYS A 89 -20.68 -6.12 11.65
C LYS A 89 -19.16 -6.31 11.60
N LEU A 90 -18.59 -6.38 10.40
CA LEU A 90 -17.15 -6.56 10.21
C LEU A 90 -16.39 -5.29 10.58
N GLY A 91 -15.67 -5.35 11.69
CA GLY A 91 -14.61 -4.41 12.06
C GLY A 91 -13.29 -5.14 12.28
N THR A 92 -12.20 -4.39 12.39
CA THR A 92 -10.86 -4.95 12.67
C THR A 92 -10.83 -5.91 13.86
N PRO A 93 -11.56 -5.70 14.98
CA PRO A 93 -11.60 -6.65 16.10
C PRO A 93 -12.30 -7.98 15.78
N ALA A 94 -13.19 -7.99 14.78
CA ALA A 94 -13.93 -9.18 14.36
C ALA A 94 -13.17 -10.00 13.29
N MET A 95 -12.09 -9.46 12.73
CA MET A 95 -11.24 -10.18 11.77
C MET A 95 -10.30 -11.14 12.50
N LEU A 96 -9.87 -12.18 11.79
CA LEU A 96 -8.75 -13.03 12.20
C LEU A 96 -7.52 -12.16 12.53
N PRO A 97 -6.81 -12.40 13.65
CA PRO A 97 -5.72 -11.53 14.09
C PRO A 97 -4.64 -11.26 13.03
N ARG A 98 -4.31 -12.28 12.21
CA ARG A 98 -3.35 -12.14 11.09
C ARG A 98 -3.83 -11.19 10.00
N ILE A 99 -5.12 -11.26 9.67
CA ILE A 99 -5.76 -10.43 8.65
C ILE A 99 -5.95 -9.00 9.19
N ALA A 100 -6.40 -8.87 10.43
CA ALA A 100 -6.56 -7.58 11.12
C ALA A 100 -5.25 -6.78 11.14
N SER A 101 -4.15 -7.46 11.46
CA SER A 101 -2.80 -6.90 11.48
C SER A 101 -2.41 -6.32 10.11
N LEU A 102 -2.61 -7.11 9.06
CA LEU A 102 -2.29 -6.73 7.70
C LEU A 102 -3.20 -5.60 7.20
N TYR A 103 -4.49 -5.67 7.50
CA TYR A 103 -5.47 -4.63 7.16
C TYR A 103 -5.09 -3.26 7.73
N ILE A 104 -4.56 -3.21 8.96
CA ILE A 104 -4.04 -1.98 9.57
C ILE A 104 -2.81 -1.47 8.81
N VAL A 105 -1.82 -2.34 8.55
CA VAL A 105 -0.60 -1.96 7.81
C VAL A 105 -0.94 -1.42 6.42
N CYS A 106 -1.83 -2.09 5.70
CA CYS A 106 -2.30 -1.65 4.40
C CYS A 106 -3.03 -0.32 4.48
N GLY A 107 -3.81 -0.08 5.54
CA GLY A 107 -4.53 1.17 5.75
C GLY A 107 -3.65 2.37 6.06
N HIS A 108 -2.40 2.17 6.46
CA HIS A 108 -1.44 3.24 6.67
C HIS A 108 -0.49 3.44 5.49
N ASN A 109 -0.09 2.35 4.82
CA ASN A 109 1.02 2.40 3.86
C ASN A 109 0.61 2.20 2.39
N TRP A 110 -0.47 1.44 2.12
CA TRP A 110 -0.82 1.04 0.75
C TRP A 110 -2.08 1.72 0.25
N MET A 111 -3.10 1.87 1.09
CA MET A 111 -4.36 2.54 0.78
C MET A 111 -4.76 3.41 1.97
N PRO A 112 -4.10 4.57 2.16
CA PRO A 112 -4.41 5.51 3.22
C PRO A 112 -5.88 5.94 3.16
N THR A 113 -6.56 5.90 4.31
CA THR A 113 -7.92 6.43 4.43
C THR A 113 -8.05 7.23 5.72
N SER A 114 -8.78 8.34 5.64
CA SER A 114 -9.13 9.14 6.83
C SER A 114 -10.18 8.44 7.70
N ASN A 115 -11.01 7.59 7.09
CA ASN A 115 -12.03 6.78 7.76
C ASN A 115 -11.55 5.33 7.90
N MET A 116 -11.18 4.92 9.11
CA MET A 116 -10.76 3.54 9.45
C MET A 116 -11.96 2.60 9.77
N THR A 117 -13.18 3.11 9.69
CA THR A 117 -14.47 2.46 9.99
C THR A 117 -15.49 2.89 8.93
N PRO A 118 -16.52 2.13 8.52
CA PRO A 118 -16.70 0.68 8.33
C PRO A 118 -15.95 0.16 7.08
N MET A 119 -16.03 -1.16 6.83
CA MET A 119 -15.42 -1.92 5.71
C MET A 119 -15.12 -1.09 4.43
N ASN A 120 -13.85 -0.70 4.25
CA ASN A 120 -13.39 -0.19 2.96
C ASN A 120 -13.32 -1.40 2.00
N GLN A 121 -14.21 -1.43 1.02
CA GLN A 121 -14.34 -2.58 0.11
C GLN A 121 -13.07 -2.86 -0.68
N LYS A 122 -12.36 -1.82 -1.16
CA LYS A 122 -11.10 -1.96 -1.91
C LYS A 122 -10.05 -2.66 -1.04
N ARG A 123 -9.89 -2.20 0.20
CA ARG A 123 -8.94 -2.80 1.16
C ARG A 123 -9.34 -4.23 1.54
N THR A 124 -10.64 -4.47 1.76
CA THR A 124 -11.19 -5.77 2.15
C THR A 124 -10.98 -6.82 1.06
N ARG A 125 -11.26 -6.47 -0.21
CA ARG A 125 -10.97 -7.32 -1.36
C ARG A 125 -9.48 -7.60 -1.53
N SER A 126 -8.64 -6.58 -1.34
CA SER A 126 -7.19 -6.76 -1.39
C SER A 126 -6.69 -7.75 -0.33
N MET A 127 -7.24 -7.70 0.89
CA MET A 127 -6.93 -8.68 1.94
C MET A 127 -7.43 -10.09 1.60
N TYR A 128 -8.60 -10.20 1.00
CA TYR A 128 -9.12 -11.48 0.51
C TYR A 128 -8.21 -12.07 -0.56
N LYS A 129 -7.88 -11.30 -1.62
CA LYS A 129 -7.00 -11.73 -2.72
C LYS A 129 -5.64 -12.18 -2.17
N LEU A 130 -5.04 -11.39 -1.28
CA LEU A 130 -3.77 -11.71 -0.64
C LEU A 130 -3.84 -12.98 0.22
N ALA A 131 -4.88 -13.14 1.04
CA ALA A 131 -5.05 -14.32 1.90
C ALA A 131 -5.37 -15.59 1.11
N LYS A 132 -5.97 -15.47 -0.08
CA LYS A 132 -6.21 -16.57 -1.03
C LYS A 132 -5.05 -16.82 -1.99
N ALA A 133 -3.96 -16.05 -1.87
CA ALA A 133 -2.84 -16.08 -2.82
C ALA A 133 -3.25 -15.84 -4.28
N ILE A 134 -4.32 -15.07 -4.49
CA ILE A 134 -4.71 -14.58 -5.82
C ILE A 134 -3.72 -13.48 -6.20
N ARG A 135 -3.03 -13.67 -7.32
CA ARG A 135 -2.13 -12.63 -7.84
C ARG A 135 -2.95 -11.46 -8.39
N THR A 136 -2.41 -10.27 -8.21
CA THR A 136 -3.01 -9.02 -8.67
C THR A 136 -2.00 -8.22 -9.47
N ASP A 137 -2.49 -7.37 -10.37
CA ASP A 137 -1.63 -6.36 -11.00
C ASP A 137 -1.31 -5.25 -9.98
N PHE A 138 -0.23 -5.47 -9.22
CA PHE A 138 0.22 -4.50 -8.21
C PHE A 138 0.64 -3.16 -8.82
N GLY A 139 1.14 -3.16 -10.06
CA GLY A 139 1.48 -1.94 -10.78
C GLY A 139 0.25 -1.08 -11.05
N GLU A 140 -0.86 -1.71 -11.43
CA GLU A 140 -2.15 -1.05 -11.61
C GLU A 140 -2.70 -0.50 -10.28
N ASP A 141 -2.62 -1.28 -9.20
CA ASP A 141 -3.00 -0.83 -7.86
C ASP A 141 -2.22 0.42 -7.43
N VAL A 142 -0.88 0.41 -7.58
CA VAL A 142 -0.01 1.54 -7.26
C VAL A 142 -0.33 2.75 -8.14
N PHE A 143 -0.45 2.56 -9.46
CA PHE A 143 -0.72 3.64 -10.39
C PHE A 143 -2.03 4.35 -10.07
N ASN A 144 -3.11 3.60 -9.90
CA ASN A 144 -4.42 4.12 -9.54
C ASN A 144 -4.39 4.88 -8.21
N GLN A 145 -3.68 4.34 -7.23
CA GLN A 145 -3.59 4.91 -5.89
C GLN A 145 -2.77 6.22 -5.89
N VAL A 146 -1.66 6.28 -6.63
CA VAL A 146 -0.86 7.51 -6.80
C VAL A 146 -1.68 8.61 -7.46
N LEU A 147 -2.42 8.29 -8.54
CA LEU A 147 -3.31 9.25 -9.20
C LEU A 147 -4.47 9.69 -8.30
N GLU A 148 -5.00 8.80 -7.45
CA GLU A 148 -6.03 9.15 -6.48
C GLU A 148 -5.54 10.13 -5.42
N VAL A 149 -4.32 9.96 -4.92
CA VAL A 149 -3.73 10.90 -3.94
C VAL A 149 -3.31 12.21 -4.59
N GLY A 150 -2.75 12.20 -5.81
CA GLY A 150 -2.44 13.42 -6.55
C GLY A 150 -3.66 14.33 -6.73
N ARG A 151 -4.85 13.74 -6.97
CA ARG A 151 -6.12 14.47 -7.08
C ARG A 151 -6.64 15.04 -5.76
N ASN A 152 -6.30 14.40 -4.64
CA ASN A 152 -6.76 14.77 -3.30
C ASN A 152 -5.66 15.52 -2.50
N ALA A 153 -4.73 16.18 -3.19
CA ALA A 153 -3.57 16.84 -2.61
C ALA A 153 -3.98 17.78 -1.46
N GLY A 154 -3.57 17.43 -0.23
CA GLY A 154 -3.85 18.20 0.97
C GLY A 154 -4.01 17.40 2.27
N THR A 155 -4.16 16.07 2.21
CA THR A 155 -4.52 15.26 3.41
C THR A 155 -3.67 14.02 3.68
N PHE A 156 -2.79 13.58 2.77
CA PHE A 156 -2.08 12.31 2.92
C PHE A 156 -0.56 12.46 2.85
N ASN A 157 0.15 11.60 3.60
CA ASN A 157 1.58 11.39 3.46
C ASN A 157 1.92 10.96 2.03
N LEU A 158 3.10 11.33 1.53
CA LEU A 158 3.62 10.90 0.23
C LEU A 158 3.59 9.36 0.16
N MET A 159 2.81 8.80 -0.76
CA MET A 159 2.74 7.35 -0.92
C MET A 159 3.83 6.86 -1.86
N PHE A 160 4.37 5.68 -1.55
CA PHE A 160 5.40 5.03 -2.37
C PHE A 160 6.59 5.95 -2.76
N PRO A 161 7.11 6.83 -1.87
CA PRO A 161 8.08 7.84 -2.28
C PRO A 161 9.37 7.23 -2.81
N SER A 162 9.90 6.17 -2.17
CA SER A 162 11.08 5.45 -2.65
C SER A 162 10.84 4.70 -3.97
N LEU A 163 9.61 4.23 -4.21
CA LEU A 163 9.27 3.56 -5.48
C LEU A 163 9.25 4.57 -6.63
N ILE A 164 8.56 5.70 -6.42
CA ILE A 164 8.48 6.77 -7.41
C ILE A 164 9.88 7.31 -7.68
N TYR A 165 10.65 7.61 -6.64
CA TYR A 165 12.03 8.07 -6.78
C TYR A 165 12.89 7.07 -7.56
N GLY A 166 12.83 5.79 -7.19
CA GLY A 166 13.54 4.72 -7.88
C GLY A 166 13.18 4.67 -9.36
N ILE A 167 11.89 4.69 -9.71
CA ILE A 167 11.40 4.73 -11.09
C ILE A 167 11.98 5.95 -11.84
N MET A 168 11.95 7.14 -11.23
CA MET A 168 12.50 8.35 -11.83
C MET A 168 14.00 8.19 -12.14
N THR A 169 14.78 7.67 -11.19
CA THR A 169 16.23 7.45 -11.39
C THR A 169 16.56 6.43 -12.49
N THR A 170 15.62 5.57 -12.88
CA THR A 170 15.81 4.67 -14.04
C THR A 170 15.61 5.35 -15.39
N GLN A 171 14.97 6.52 -15.43
CA GLN A 171 14.65 7.25 -16.65
C GLN A 171 15.62 8.40 -16.89
N HIS A 172 15.88 9.19 -15.85
CA HIS A 172 16.77 10.36 -15.90
C HIS A 172 17.57 10.50 -14.61
N ILE A 173 18.69 11.21 -14.69
CA ILE A 173 19.44 11.62 -13.50
C ILE A 173 18.60 12.68 -12.77
N VAL A 174 18.32 12.43 -11.50
CA VAL A 174 17.59 13.38 -10.64
C VAL A 174 18.58 14.35 -10.02
N GLU A 175 18.60 15.58 -10.51
CA GLU A 175 19.46 16.65 -9.98
C GLU A 175 18.97 17.14 -8.62
N LEU A 176 19.90 17.24 -7.67
CA LEU A 176 19.66 17.79 -6.33
C LEU A 176 19.87 19.30 -6.36
N ARG A 177 18.97 20.05 -5.72
CA ARG A 177 19.18 21.49 -5.46
C ARG A 177 19.91 21.70 -4.14
N ASP A 178 20.52 22.87 -3.97
CA ASP A 178 21.24 23.22 -2.74
C ASP A 178 20.35 23.05 -1.49
N GLY A 179 20.86 22.31 -0.51
CA GLY A 179 20.15 22.01 0.74
C GLY A 179 19.24 20.78 0.71
N GLU A 180 19.07 20.14 -0.45
CA GLU A 180 18.30 18.90 -0.56
C GLU A 180 19.16 17.69 -0.16
N ALA A 181 18.56 16.78 0.62
CA ALA A 181 19.18 15.54 1.01
C ALA A 181 18.25 14.36 0.70
N CYS A 182 18.83 13.24 0.30
CA CYS A 182 18.09 11.99 0.26
C CYS A 182 17.71 11.60 1.70
N ASN A 183 16.43 11.47 1.97
CA ASN A 183 15.92 10.79 3.15
C ASN A 183 16.31 9.31 3.03
N GLY A 184 17.49 8.95 3.58
CA GLY A 184 17.98 7.58 3.61
C GLY A 184 17.06 6.65 4.38
N ASP A 185 17.29 5.34 4.24
CA ASP A 185 16.63 4.28 5.00
C ASP A 185 16.48 4.72 6.45
N THR A 186 15.27 5.10 6.83
CA THR A 186 14.97 5.39 8.22
C THR A 186 15.15 4.06 8.93
N THR A 187 16.29 3.88 9.60
CA THR A 187 16.44 2.84 10.60
C THR A 187 15.21 2.95 11.47
N TYR A 188 14.37 1.92 11.47
CA TYR A 188 13.12 1.91 12.23
C TYR A 188 13.45 2.31 13.67
N THR A 189 13.14 3.56 14.02
CA THR A 189 13.35 4.04 15.37
C THR A 189 12.15 3.55 16.16
N ARG A 190 12.35 2.43 16.87
CA ARG A 190 11.32 1.84 17.72
C ARG A 190 10.75 2.94 18.61
N ASN A 191 9.48 3.31 18.36
CA ASN A 191 8.83 4.31 19.16
C ASN A 191 8.66 3.74 20.59
N ASN A 192 9.28 4.38 21.59
CA ASN A 192 9.18 3.93 22.98
C ASN A 192 7.72 3.84 23.46
N LYS A 193 6.79 4.62 22.88
CA LYS A 193 5.35 4.54 23.18
C LYS A 193 4.66 3.31 22.57
N SER A 194 5.07 2.84 21.39
CA SER A 194 4.55 1.59 20.81
C SER A 194 5.20 0.35 21.44
N GLY A 195 6.48 0.45 21.82
CA GLY A 195 7.22 -0.59 22.54
C GLY A 195 6.77 -0.80 23.98
N LEU A 196 6.53 0.27 24.75
CA LEU A 196 6.01 0.17 26.12
C LEU A 196 4.58 -0.34 26.18
N ARG A 197 3.70 0.12 25.27
CA ARG A 197 2.35 -0.45 25.14
C ARG A 197 2.37 -1.94 24.79
N TYR A 198 3.35 -2.38 24.00
CA TYR A 198 3.55 -3.80 23.68
C TYR A 198 4.03 -4.62 24.89
N LEU A 199 4.95 -4.08 25.70
CA LEU A 199 5.46 -4.75 26.90
C LEU A 199 4.42 -4.79 28.03
N GLN A 200 3.66 -3.71 28.23
CA GLN A 200 2.50 -3.69 29.13
C GLN A 200 1.43 -4.71 28.71
N LYS A 201 1.28 -4.96 27.40
CA LYS A 201 0.44 -6.04 26.85
C LYS A 201 0.92 -7.44 27.18
N LYS A 202 2.23 -7.61 27.39
CA LYS A 202 2.87 -8.89 27.72
C LYS A 202 2.78 -9.20 29.23
N GLU A 203 2.64 -8.18 30.07
CA GLU A 203 2.60 -8.31 31.54
C GLU A 203 1.18 -8.43 32.15
N GLY A 204 0.12 -8.55 31.34
CA GLY A 204 -1.14 -9.11 31.83
C GLY A 204 -2.14 -8.13 32.48
N LEU A 205 -2.43 -7.01 31.83
CA LEU A 205 -3.64 -6.22 32.10
C LEU A 205 -4.35 -5.97 30.77
N TRP A 206 -5.63 -6.35 30.71
CA TRP A 206 -6.54 -6.41 29.54
C TRP A 206 -6.52 -7.73 28.76
N ALA A 207 -7.49 -8.59 29.10
CA ALA A 207 -7.99 -9.64 28.22
C ALA A 207 -8.47 -9.03 26.89
N TYR A 208 -8.26 -9.77 25.79
CA TYR A 208 -8.54 -9.46 24.38
C TYR A 208 -7.47 -8.69 23.59
N GLY A 209 -6.95 -9.36 22.54
CA GLY A 209 -6.31 -8.72 21.39
C GLY A 209 -4.81 -9.02 21.22
N SER A 210 -4.48 -10.22 20.76
CA SER A 210 -3.16 -10.61 20.26
C SER A 210 -2.66 -9.63 19.17
N THR A 211 -1.42 -9.15 19.30
CA THR A 211 -0.82 -8.11 18.45
C THR A 211 0.20 -8.67 17.45
N VAL A 212 0.10 -8.17 16.22
CA VAL A 212 0.97 -8.21 15.00
C VAL A 212 2.41 -8.76 15.14
N ALA A 213 3.12 -8.54 16.25
CA ALA A 213 4.54 -8.85 16.35
C ALA A 213 4.88 -10.34 16.53
N HIS A 214 3.94 -11.17 17.01
CA HIS A 214 4.15 -12.63 17.06
C HIS A 214 4.03 -13.30 15.68
N LEU A 215 3.42 -12.64 14.69
CA LEU A 215 3.08 -13.26 13.41
C LEU A 215 4.20 -13.16 12.36
N ILE A 216 5.15 -12.22 12.50
CA ILE A 216 6.24 -12.05 11.53
C ILE A 216 7.29 -13.17 11.67
N HIS A 217 7.50 -13.70 12.88
CA HIS A 217 8.41 -14.83 13.09
C HIS A 217 7.87 -16.19 12.61
N SER A 218 6.58 -16.25 12.25
CA SER A 218 5.91 -17.43 11.69
C SER A 218 5.59 -17.27 10.19
N LEU A 219 6.13 -16.24 9.54
CA LEU A 219 5.97 -15.94 8.11
C LEU A 219 7.28 -16.11 7.31
N LEU A 220 8.31 -16.71 7.92
CA LEU A 220 9.51 -17.29 7.29
C LEU A 220 9.65 -18.74 7.75
#